data_AF-J4H0X0-F1
#
_entry.id   AF-J4H0X0-F1
#
_cell.length_a   1.000
_cell.length_b   1.000
_cell.length_c   1.000
_cell.angle_alpha   90.00
_cell.angle_beta   90.00
_cell.angle_gamma   90.00
#
_symmetry.space_group_name_H-M   'P 1'
#
loop_
_entity.id
_entity.type
_entity.pdbx_description
1 polymer ?
#
loop_
_entity_poly.entity_id
_entity_poly.type
_entity_poly.pdbx_seq_one_letter_code
_entity_poly.pdbx_strand_id
1 'polypeptide(L)'
;MPLEPNSTPDTDSLVKRLAGPSTTKAGLAIDQSGINRIIAEASKGSKFYENEKRKDKDLTERIARILRHRDEVLKGVDIHSIEHGVDQLLFKLEGQRDLTQTIVHVDMDAFYASVELLDDPSLEGRPFAVVGKGVLTTASYEARKYGVRSGMAGFIAKKLCPHLILVGNHFDRYLEMSRRVMDIFRRYDPNMCAASCDEGYINITAYCEDHQLTAEECVQQMREAVQKETRLTVSAGIAPNKMLAKICSDKNKPNGQFKLESDPATIKEFMHDLSIRKLPGVGRVNERLLESIDIKASIHEAILPEFILS
;
A
#
# COMPACT_ATOMS: atom_id res chain seq x y z
N MET A 1 -34.32 -13.24 -33.99
CA MET A 1 -33.42 -12.84 -32.88
C MET A 1 -32.32 -13.86 -32.78
N PRO A 2 -31.06 -13.54 -33.13
CA PRO A 2 -29.94 -14.37 -32.70
C PRO A 2 -29.65 -14.03 -31.24
N LEU A 3 -29.73 -15.04 -30.37
CA LEU A 3 -29.19 -14.96 -29.02
C LEU A 3 -27.68 -14.72 -29.15
N GLU A 4 -27.19 -13.61 -28.61
CA GLU A 4 -25.75 -13.37 -28.50
C GLU A 4 -25.11 -14.55 -27.76
N PRO A 5 -23.88 -14.96 -28.13
CA PRO A 5 -23.19 -16.02 -27.43
C PRO A 5 -22.97 -15.56 -25.99
N ASN A 6 -23.64 -16.23 -25.03
CA ASN A 6 -23.44 -16.03 -23.61
C ASN A 6 -21.93 -16.06 -23.32
N SER A 7 -21.35 -14.88 -23.08
CA SER A 7 -19.97 -14.77 -22.61
C SER A 7 -19.88 -15.58 -21.33
N THR A 8 -18.94 -16.52 -21.26
CA THR A 8 -18.61 -17.19 -20.00
C THR A 8 -18.39 -16.13 -18.92
N PRO A 9 -18.98 -16.30 -17.71
CA PRO A 9 -18.79 -15.33 -16.64
C PRO A 9 -17.29 -15.12 -16.38
N ASP A 10 -16.88 -13.87 -16.18
CA ASP A 10 -15.50 -13.57 -15.85
C ASP A 10 -15.14 -14.26 -14.54
N THR A 11 -13.95 -14.88 -14.49
CA THR A 11 -13.48 -15.51 -13.25
C THR A 11 -13.24 -14.45 -12.18
N ASP A 12 -13.43 -14.82 -10.91
CA ASP A 12 -13.16 -13.92 -9.79
C ASP A 12 -11.71 -13.39 -9.79
N SER A 13 -10.75 -14.21 -10.25
CA SER A 13 -9.35 -13.79 -10.43
C SER A 13 -9.20 -12.67 -11.45
N LEU A 14 -9.89 -12.77 -12.58
CA LEU A 14 -9.86 -11.76 -13.63
C LEU A 14 -10.53 -10.47 -13.16
N VAL A 15 -11.67 -10.56 -12.47
CA VAL A 15 -12.37 -9.39 -11.91
C VAL A 15 -11.47 -8.65 -10.90
N LYS A 16 -10.83 -9.38 -9.98
CA LYS A 16 -9.83 -8.81 -9.04
C LYS A 16 -8.66 -8.17 -9.77
N ARG A 17 -8.21 -8.76 -10.89
CA ARG A 17 -7.12 -8.22 -11.69
C ARG A 17 -7.51 -6.93 -12.43
N LEU A 18 -8.71 -6.86 -12.98
CA LEU A 18 -9.24 -5.68 -13.66
C LEU A 18 -9.45 -4.49 -12.72
N ALA A 19 -9.72 -4.75 -11.43
CA ALA A 19 -9.82 -3.73 -10.39
C ALA A 19 -8.54 -2.88 -10.20
N GLY A 20 -7.40 -3.32 -10.72
CA GLY A 20 -6.14 -2.61 -10.68
C GLY A 20 -5.32 -2.84 -9.39
N PRO A 21 -4.17 -2.18 -9.24
CA PRO A 21 -3.24 -2.43 -8.13
C PRO A 21 -3.61 -1.72 -6.83
N SER A 22 -4.42 -0.65 -6.89
CA SER A 22 -4.63 0.30 -5.78
C SER A 22 -5.90 0.01 -4.95
N THR A 23 -6.35 -1.23 -4.88
CA THR A 23 -7.63 -1.63 -4.25
C THR A 23 -7.63 -1.57 -2.72
N THR A 24 -6.46 -1.41 -2.10
CA THR A 24 -6.28 -1.40 -0.63
C THR A 24 -5.96 -0.01 -0.08
N LYS A 25 -6.11 1.04 -0.90
CA LYS A 25 -5.83 2.43 -0.50
C LYS A 25 -6.80 2.91 0.59
N ALA A 26 -6.29 3.74 1.50
CA ALA A 26 -7.08 4.36 2.56
C ALA A 26 -8.23 5.22 2.01
N GLY A 27 -9.39 5.17 2.67
CA GLY A 27 -10.58 5.94 2.30
C GLY A 27 -11.41 5.37 1.14
N LEU A 28 -11.11 4.15 0.66
CA LEU A 28 -11.93 3.47 -0.34
C LEU A 28 -13.25 2.95 0.24
N ALA A 29 -14.25 2.82 -0.62
CA ALA A 29 -15.55 2.24 -0.28
C ALA A 29 -15.44 0.83 0.33
N ILE A 30 -16.32 0.51 1.28
CA ILE A 30 -16.34 -0.80 1.95
C ILE A 30 -16.76 -1.92 0.97
N ASP A 31 -17.77 -1.68 0.13
CA ASP A 31 -18.17 -2.64 -0.90
C ASP A 31 -17.36 -2.47 -2.20
N GLN A 32 -16.30 -3.27 -2.33
CA GLN A 32 -15.50 -3.33 -3.56
C GLN A 32 -16.12 -4.24 -4.64
N SER A 33 -17.11 -5.08 -4.30
CA SER A 33 -17.62 -6.09 -5.23
C SER A 33 -18.41 -5.46 -6.38
N GLY A 34 -19.32 -4.54 -6.07
CA GLY A 34 -20.07 -3.77 -7.07
C GLY A 34 -19.15 -2.90 -7.94
N ILE A 35 -18.18 -2.22 -7.31
CA ILE A 35 -17.18 -1.40 -8.02
C ILE A 35 -16.38 -2.24 -9.02
N ASN A 36 -15.92 -3.42 -8.61
CA ASN A 36 -15.10 -4.27 -9.47
C ASN A 36 -15.89 -4.83 -10.66
N ARG A 37 -17.20 -5.10 -10.49
CA ARG A 37 -18.09 -5.48 -11.60
C ARG A 37 -18.24 -4.35 -12.61
N ILE A 38 -18.50 -3.13 -12.16
CA ILE A 38 -18.59 -1.95 -13.04
C ILE A 38 -17.29 -1.75 -13.83
N ILE A 39 -16.13 -1.90 -13.17
CA ILE A 39 -14.82 -1.80 -13.82
C ILE A 39 -14.65 -2.90 -14.88
N ALA A 40 -15.00 -4.14 -14.53
CA ALA A 40 -14.90 -5.27 -15.45
C ALA A 40 -15.78 -5.05 -16.70
N GLU A 41 -17.06 -4.74 -16.50
CA GLU A 41 -18.01 -4.44 -17.57
C GLU A 41 -17.56 -3.27 -18.44
N ALA A 42 -17.09 -2.18 -17.83
CA ALA A 42 -16.58 -1.02 -18.56
C ALA A 42 -15.30 -1.31 -19.35
N SER A 43 -14.57 -2.37 -19.00
CA SER A 43 -13.31 -2.75 -19.66
C SER A 43 -13.52 -3.76 -20.78
N LYS A 44 -14.62 -4.53 -20.79
CA LYS A 44 -14.89 -5.60 -21.76
C LYS A 44 -14.72 -5.14 -23.21
N GLY A 45 -14.09 -5.98 -24.03
CA GLY A 45 -13.82 -5.71 -25.44
C GLY A 45 -12.65 -4.77 -25.73
N SER A 46 -12.01 -4.19 -24.70
CA SER A 46 -10.82 -3.34 -24.90
C SER A 46 -9.53 -4.17 -25.05
N LYS A 47 -8.51 -3.58 -25.70
CA LYS A 47 -7.15 -4.15 -25.73
C LYS A 47 -6.57 -4.36 -24.33
N PHE A 48 -6.91 -3.49 -23.38
CA PHE A 48 -6.51 -3.62 -21.98
C PHE A 48 -7.12 -4.87 -21.34
N TYR A 49 -8.41 -5.08 -21.54
CA TYR A 49 -9.12 -6.24 -21.01
C TYR A 49 -8.56 -7.56 -21.54
N GLU A 50 -8.36 -7.67 -22.86
CA GLU A 50 -7.76 -8.88 -23.44
C GLU A 50 -6.34 -9.13 -22.92
N ASN A 51 -5.56 -8.07 -22.70
CA ASN A 51 -4.23 -8.19 -22.11
C ASN A 51 -4.27 -8.64 -20.63
N GLU A 52 -5.19 -8.12 -19.82
CA GLU A 52 -5.32 -8.56 -18.43
C GLU A 52 -5.89 -9.99 -18.34
N LYS A 53 -6.80 -10.38 -19.23
CA LYS A 53 -7.27 -11.77 -19.39
C LYS A 53 -6.13 -12.73 -19.71
N ARG A 54 -5.27 -12.37 -20.68
CA ARG A 54 -4.07 -13.15 -21.01
C ARG A 54 -3.15 -13.30 -19.79
N LYS A 55 -2.82 -12.19 -19.13
CA LYS A 55 -1.94 -12.23 -17.94
C LYS A 55 -2.55 -12.99 -16.76
N ASP A 56 -3.87 -12.99 -16.59
CA ASP A 56 -4.55 -13.80 -15.58
C ASP A 56 -4.40 -15.29 -15.89
N LYS A 57 -4.59 -15.67 -17.17
CA LYS A 57 -4.35 -17.02 -17.66
C LYS A 57 -2.89 -17.45 -17.44
N ASP A 58 -1.92 -16.63 -17.86
CA ASP A 58 -0.49 -16.92 -17.71
C ASP A 58 -0.10 -17.13 -16.23
N LEU A 59 -0.65 -16.30 -15.33
CA LEU A 59 -0.43 -16.44 -13.90
C LEU A 59 -1.05 -17.73 -13.35
N THR A 60 -2.25 -18.09 -13.81
CA THR A 60 -2.93 -19.34 -13.43
C THR A 60 -2.09 -20.56 -13.85
N GLU A 61 -1.56 -20.56 -15.08
CA GLU A 61 -0.69 -21.62 -15.57
C GLU A 61 0.65 -21.69 -14.81
N ARG A 62 1.21 -20.52 -14.45
CA ARG A 62 2.40 -20.45 -13.59
C ARG A 62 2.13 -21.04 -12.21
N ILE A 63 1.01 -20.69 -11.57
CA ILE A 63 0.60 -21.26 -10.27
C ILE A 63 0.50 -22.79 -10.39
N ALA A 64 -0.19 -23.30 -11.41
CA ALA A 64 -0.32 -24.74 -11.61
C ALA A 64 1.03 -25.45 -11.77
N ARG A 65 2.02 -24.82 -12.43
CA ARG A 65 3.39 -25.34 -12.53
C ARG A 65 4.10 -25.38 -11.17
N ILE A 66 3.99 -24.30 -10.38
CA ILE A 66 4.58 -24.21 -9.05
C ILE A 66 4.01 -25.29 -8.14
N LEU A 67 2.69 -25.50 -8.15
CA LEU A 67 2.04 -26.52 -7.33
C LEU A 67 2.48 -27.93 -7.72
N ARG A 68 2.54 -28.25 -9.01
CA ARG A 68 3.08 -29.56 -9.46
C ARG A 68 4.53 -29.76 -9.02
N HIS A 69 5.36 -28.74 -9.18
CA HIS A 69 6.77 -28.81 -8.76
C HIS A 69 6.90 -28.99 -7.25
N ARG A 70 6.10 -28.26 -6.45
CA ARG A 70 6.03 -28.45 -4.99
C ARG A 70 5.68 -29.90 -4.65
N ASP A 71 4.61 -30.44 -5.26
CA ASP A 71 4.15 -31.80 -4.98
C ASP A 71 5.16 -32.87 -5.41
N GLU A 72 5.97 -32.59 -6.44
CA GLU A 72 7.09 -33.43 -6.86
C GLU A 72 8.26 -33.37 -5.87
N VAL A 73 8.68 -32.17 -5.48
CA VAL A 73 9.80 -31.96 -4.55
C VAL A 73 9.49 -32.51 -3.17
N LEU A 74 8.24 -32.39 -2.70
CA LEU A 74 7.85 -32.91 -1.37
C LEU A 74 7.87 -34.45 -1.29
N LYS A 75 7.97 -35.18 -2.41
CA LYS A 75 8.05 -36.65 -2.39
C LYS A 75 9.39 -37.11 -1.83
N GLY A 76 9.34 -37.80 -0.70
CA GLY A 76 10.52 -38.39 -0.08
C GLY A 76 11.45 -37.38 0.60
N VAL A 77 10.98 -36.15 0.81
CA VAL A 77 11.69 -35.14 1.59
C VAL A 77 11.49 -35.40 3.08
N ASP A 78 12.59 -35.32 3.83
CA ASP A 78 12.56 -35.25 5.27
C ASP A 78 12.17 -33.83 5.71
N ILE A 79 10.88 -33.62 5.96
CA ILE A 79 10.33 -32.34 6.39
C ILE A 79 10.97 -31.90 7.72
N HIS A 80 11.26 -32.82 8.63
CA HIS A 80 11.85 -32.48 9.93
C HIS A 80 13.25 -31.90 9.80
N SER A 81 14.06 -32.40 8.86
CA SER A 81 15.36 -31.81 8.58
C SER A 81 15.26 -30.37 8.06
N ILE A 82 14.25 -30.08 7.23
CA ILE A 82 13.99 -28.73 6.73
C ILE A 82 13.50 -27.82 7.86
N GLU A 83 12.54 -28.26 8.66
CA GLU A 83 12.03 -27.53 9.83
C GLU A 83 13.17 -27.17 10.77
N HIS A 84 14.06 -28.12 11.08
CA HIS A 84 15.23 -27.86 11.91
C HIS A 84 16.16 -26.80 11.31
N GLY A 85 16.37 -26.83 9.99
CA GLY A 85 17.14 -25.80 9.30
C GLY A 85 16.50 -24.41 9.37
N VAL A 86 15.17 -24.34 9.27
CA VAL A 86 14.38 -23.10 9.41
C VAL A 86 14.45 -22.59 10.85
N ASP A 87 14.33 -23.44 11.85
CA ASP A 87 14.45 -23.07 13.26
C ASP A 87 15.81 -22.47 13.59
N GLN A 88 16.89 -23.05 13.04
CA GLN A 88 18.24 -22.49 13.21
C GLN A 88 18.36 -21.10 12.57
N LEU A 89 17.71 -20.88 11.42
CA LEU A 89 17.69 -19.58 10.76
C LEU A 89 16.88 -18.56 11.57
N LEU A 90 15.71 -18.95 12.07
CA LEU A 90 14.86 -18.13 12.93
C LEU A 90 15.61 -17.73 14.20
N PHE A 91 16.28 -18.67 14.86
CA PHE A 91 17.09 -18.39 16.05
C PHE A 91 18.19 -17.36 15.79
N LYS A 92 18.92 -17.50 14.67
CA LYS A 92 19.96 -16.53 14.29
C LYS A 92 19.40 -15.14 14.08
N LEU A 93 18.23 -15.03 13.46
CA LEU A 93 17.66 -13.74 13.10
C LEU A 93 16.93 -13.08 14.27
N GLU A 94 16.35 -13.87 15.15
CA GLU A 94 15.88 -13.37 16.44
C GLU A 94 17.04 -12.83 17.29
N GLY A 95 18.19 -13.50 17.28
CA GLY A 95 19.41 -13.04 17.95
C GLY A 95 20.02 -11.76 17.36
N GLN A 96 19.63 -11.37 16.14
CA GLN A 96 20.07 -10.14 15.47
C GLN A 96 19.00 -9.04 15.51
N ARG A 97 17.85 -9.29 16.14
CA ARG A 97 16.73 -8.34 16.16
C ARG A 97 17.11 -7.10 16.98
N ASP A 98 17.12 -5.95 16.31
CA ASP A 98 17.26 -4.64 16.94
C ASP A 98 15.89 -3.98 17.11
N LEU A 99 15.55 -3.65 18.36
CA LEU A 99 14.31 -2.96 18.75
C LEU A 99 14.61 -1.63 19.46
N THR A 100 15.86 -1.16 19.42
CA THR A 100 16.29 0.07 20.09
C THR A 100 15.98 1.32 19.26
N GLN A 101 15.79 1.15 17.95
CA GLN A 101 15.54 2.25 17.03
C GLN A 101 14.06 2.67 17.04
N THR A 102 13.81 3.96 16.89
CA THR A 102 12.48 4.53 16.64
C THR A 102 12.44 5.05 15.21
N ILE A 103 11.88 4.24 14.32
CA ILE A 103 11.74 4.55 12.89
C ILE A 103 10.34 5.09 12.62
N VAL A 104 10.27 6.19 11.87
CA VAL A 104 9.03 6.80 11.42
C VAL A 104 8.94 6.70 9.90
N HIS A 105 7.84 6.16 9.40
CA HIS A 105 7.43 6.33 8.01
C HIS A 105 6.39 7.43 7.94
N VAL A 106 6.62 8.43 7.09
CA VAL A 106 5.71 9.55 6.84
C VAL A 106 5.20 9.47 5.41
N ASP A 107 3.90 9.71 5.21
CA ASP A 107 3.23 9.65 3.89
C ASP A 107 2.18 10.77 3.83
N MET A 108 2.33 11.69 2.87
CA MET A 108 1.41 12.81 2.68
C MET A 108 0.03 12.36 2.21
N ASP A 109 -1.02 12.86 2.85
CA ASP A 109 -2.38 12.37 2.59
C ASP A 109 -2.92 12.85 1.24
N ALA A 110 -3.23 11.90 0.36
CA ALA A 110 -3.71 12.15 -0.99
C ALA A 110 -2.91 13.24 -1.74
N PHE A 111 -1.57 13.23 -1.59
CA PHE A 111 -0.67 14.35 -1.85
C PHE A 111 -1.06 15.28 -3.01
N TYR A 112 -1.07 14.82 -4.26
CA TYR A 112 -1.35 15.72 -5.39
C TYR A 112 -2.76 16.31 -5.34
N ALA A 113 -3.76 15.56 -4.86
CA ALA A 113 -5.12 16.09 -4.72
C ALA A 113 -5.16 17.17 -3.63
N SER A 114 -4.46 16.95 -2.52
CA SER A 114 -4.33 17.95 -1.46
C SER A 114 -3.62 19.21 -1.95
N VAL A 115 -2.61 19.08 -2.82
CA VAL A 115 -1.96 20.25 -3.44
C VAL A 115 -2.91 21.00 -4.38
N GLU A 116 -3.66 20.29 -5.24
CA GLU A 116 -4.67 20.95 -6.09
C GLU A 116 -5.75 21.65 -5.26
N LEU A 117 -6.16 21.08 -4.13
CA LEU A 117 -7.12 21.72 -3.22
C LEU A 117 -6.59 23.01 -2.58
N LEU A 118 -5.28 23.10 -2.34
CA LEU A 118 -4.66 24.34 -1.84
C LEU A 118 -4.73 25.47 -2.87
N ASP A 119 -4.54 25.13 -4.15
CA ASP A 119 -4.48 26.11 -5.23
C ASP A 119 -5.88 26.43 -5.81
N ASP A 120 -6.84 25.50 -5.72
CA ASP A 120 -8.27 25.69 -6.05
C ASP A 120 -9.20 25.25 -4.89
N PRO A 121 -9.51 26.17 -3.96
CA PRO A 121 -10.41 25.91 -2.84
C PRO A 121 -11.83 25.53 -3.27
N SER A 122 -12.23 25.80 -4.51
CA SER A 122 -13.57 25.40 -4.97
C SER A 122 -13.73 23.88 -4.94
N LEU A 123 -12.64 23.10 -5.05
CA LEU A 123 -12.64 21.63 -5.01
C LEU A 123 -13.06 21.04 -3.64
N GLU A 124 -13.10 21.85 -2.59
CA GLU A 124 -13.43 21.38 -1.24
C GLU A 124 -14.79 20.69 -1.17
N GLY A 125 -14.83 19.52 -0.53
CA GLY A 125 -16.04 18.70 -0.38
C GLY A 125 -16.55 18.05 -1.67
N ARG A 126 -15.88 18.25 -2.82
CA ARG A 126 -16.26 17.67 -4.11
C ARG A 126 -15.37 16.47 -4.46
N PRO A 127 -15.89 15.42 -5.12
CA PRO A 127 -15.04 14.34 -5.61
C PRO A 127 -14.24 14.81 -6.82
N PHE A 128 -12.92 14.76 -6.71
CA PHE A 128 -12.03 15.06 -7.83
C PHE A 128 -10.82 14.11 -7.86
N ALA A 129 -10.17 14.06 -9.02
CA ALA A 129 -8.97 13.26 -9.23
C ALA A 129 -8.00 13.97 -10.17
N VAL A 130 -6.71 13.84 -9.88
CA VAL A 130 -5.64 14.34 -10.74
C VAL A 130 -5.42 13.32 -11.85
N VAL A 131 -5.45 13.78 -13.10
CA VAL A 131 -5.29 12.95 -14.29
C VAL A 131 -4.04 13.37 -15.06
N GLY A 132 -3.22 12.37 -15.43
CA GLY A 132 -2.13 12.56 -16.38
C GLY A 132 -2.61 12.31 -17.80
N LYS A 133 -1.94 11.42 -18.54
CA LYS A 133 -2.31 11.03 -19.91
C LYS A 133 -3.49 10.03 -19.92
N GLY A 134 -4.64 10.43 -19.39
CA GLY A 134 -5.88 9.64 -19.34
C GLY A 134 -5.98 8.63 -18.19
N VAL A 135 -4.95 8.51 -17.36
CA VAL A 135 -4.91 7.67 -16.14
C VAL A 135 -4.78 8.57 -14.92
N LEU A 136 -5.54 8.25 -13.88
CA LEU A 136 -5.52 8.98 -12.62
C LEU A 136 -4.21 8.73 -11.88
N THR A 137 -3.55 9.80 -11.43
CA THR A 137 -2.35 9.73 -10.59
C THR A 137 -2.73 9.65 -9.11
N THR A 138 -3.78 10.38 -8.71
CA THR A 138 -4.37 10.31 -7.37
C THR A 138 -5.86 10.67 -7.42
N ALA A 139 -6.56 10.41 -6.32
CA ALA A 139 -7.96 10.76 -6.12
C ALA A 139 -8.16 11.33 -4.71
N SER A 140 -9.02 12.35 -4.60
CA SER A 140 -9.45 12.92 -3.32
C SER A 140 -10.15 11.88 -2.47
N TYR A 141 -10.22 12.09 -1.14
CA TYR A 141 -10.91 11.15 -0.26
C TYR A 141 -12.41 11.06 -0.57
N GLU A 142 -13.03 12.14 -1.03
CA GLU A 142 -14.42 12.18 -1.51
C GLU A 142 -14.60 11.28 -2.73
N ALA A 143 -13.67 11.32 -3.69
CA ALA A 143 -13.70 10.46 -4.87
C ALA A 143 -13.48 8.97 -4.51
N ARG A 144 -12.59 8.68 -3.54
CA ARG A 144 -12.31 7.31 -3.07
C ARG A 144 -13.54 6.61 -2.48
N LYS A 145 -14.50 7.35 -1.92
CA LYS A 145 -15.80 6.81 -1.46
C LYS A 145 -16.61 6.18 -2.59
N TYR A 146 -16.37 6.57 -3.85
CA TYR A 146 -16.98 5.96 -5.04
C TYR A 146 -16.11 4.86 -5.66
N GLY A 147 -14.97 4.52 -5.05
CA GLY A 147 -14.00 3.56 -5.58
C GLY A 147 -12.97 4.14 -6.54
N VAL A 148 -13.01 5.45 -6.80
CA VAL A 148 -12.05 6.14 -7.68
C VAL A 148 -10.66 6.14 -7.02
N ARG A 149 -9.62 5.77 -7.76
CA ARG A 149 -8.27 5.54 -7.22
C ARG A 149 -7.17 5.71 -8.26
N SER A 150 -5.94 5.88 -7.79
CA SER A 150 -4.74 5.96 -8.64
C SER A 150 -4.57 4.71 -9.51
N GLY A 151 -4.08 4.91 -10.74
CA GLY A 151 -3.90 3.85 -11.74
C GLY A 151 -5.18 3.44 -12.48
N MET A 152 -6.32 4.07 -12.18
CA MET A 152 -7.58 3.88 -12.90
C MET A 152 -7.64 4.80 -14.12
N ALA A 153 -8.24 4.32 -15.23
CA ALA A 153 -8.49 5.18 -16.39
C ALA A 153 -9.59 6.21 -16.08
N GLY A 154 -9.42 7.45 -16.55
CA GLY A 154 -10.33 8.56 -16.25
C GLY A 154 -11.78 8.29 -16.68
N PHE A 155 -11.98 7.62 -17.82
CA PHE A 155 -13.34 7.26 -18.29
C PHE A 155 -14.02 6.21 -17.40
N ILE A 156 -13.25 5.29 -16.80
CA ILE A 156 -13.78 4.31 -15.84
C ILE A 156 -14.14 5.02 -14.54
N ALA A 157 -13.28 5.92 -14.06
CA ALA A 157 -13.54 6.72 -12.87
C ALA A 157 -14.81 7.57 -13.01
N LYS A 158 -15.05 8.15 -14.19
CA LYS A 158 -16.29 8.85 -14.54
C LYS A 158 -17.53 7.95 -14.56
N LYS A 159 -17.40 6.66 -14.87
CA LYS A 159 -18.52 5.71 -14.74
C LYS A 159 -18.84 5.42 -13.28
N LEU A 160 -17.83 5.31 -12.41
CA LEU A 160 -18.01 5.11 -10.98
C LEU A 160 -18.56 6.37 -10.27
N CYS A 161 -18.13 7.55 -10.71
CA CYS A 161 -18.54 8.83 -10.18
C CYS A 161 -18.83 9.80 -11.35
N PRO A 162 -20.08 9.88 -11.83
CA PRO A 162 -20.44 10.72 -12.99
C PRO A 162 -20.10 12.21 -12.83
N HIS A 163 -20.16 12.71 -11.59
CA HIS A 163 -19.87 14.09 -11.22
C HIS A 163 -18.40 14.33 -10.80
N LEU A 164 -17.52 13.33 -10.97
CA LEU A 164 -16.09 13.45 -10.67
C LEU A 164 -15.44 14.60 -11.45
N ILE A 165 -14.71 15.47 -10.78
CA ILE A 165 -13.92 16.52 -11.44
C ILE A 165 -12.54 15.94 -11.81
N LEU A 166 -12.13 16.10 -13.07
CA LEU A 166 -10.79 15.70 -13.50
C LEU A 166 -9.91 16.94 -13.58
N VAL A 167 -8.85 16.96 -12.79
CA VAL A 167 -7.89 18.07 -12.70
C VAL A 167 -6.61 17.67 -13.42
N GLY A 168 -6.05 18.58 -14.23
CA GLY A 168 -4.76 18.36 -14.87
C GLY A 168 -3.63 18.25 -13.85
N ASN A 169 -2.52 17.62 -14.23
CA ASN A 169 -1.38 17.43 -13.34
C ASN A 169 -0.41 18.62 -13.37
N HIS A 170 -0.04 19.14 -12.20
CA HIS A 170 0.92 20.23 -12.02
C HIS A 170 2.20 19.73 -11.32
N PHE A 171 3.01 18.92 -12.03
CA PHE A 171 4.17 18.25 -11.43
C PHE A 171 5.19 19.18 -10.77
N ASP A 172 5.47 20.35 -11.37
CA ASP A 172 6.41 21.31 -10.79
C ASP A 172 5.93 21.80 -9.41
N ARG A 173 4.61 22.00 -9.27
CA ARG A 173 3.98 22.38 -8.02
C ARG A 173 4.06 21.27 -6.97
N TYR A 174 3.88 20.02 -7.38
CA TYR A 174 4.03 18.87 -6.48
C TYR A 174 5.48 18.72 -6.01
N LEU A 175 6.46 18.92 -6.89
CA LEU A 175 7.87 18.87 -6.51
C LEU A 175 8.26 20.02 -5.56
N GLU A 176 7.72 21.21 -5.78
CA GLU A 176 7.90 22.35 -4.88
C GLU A 176 7.36 22.03 -3.47
N MET A 177 6.12 21.56 -3.37
CA MET A 177 5.49 21.24 -2.09
C MET A 177 6.17 20.05 -1.41
N SER A 178 6.58 19.04 -2.18
CA SER A 178 7.38 17.92 -1.70
C SER A 178 8.67 18.40 -1.03
N ARG A 179 9.45 19.26 -1.70
CA ARG A 179 10.69 19.79 -1.11
C ARG A 179 10.45 20.48 0.23
N ARG A 180 9.42 21.33 0.32
CA ARG A 180 9.07 22.02 1.58
C ARG A 180 8.77 21.05 2.71
N VAL A 181 8.01 19.99 2.45
CA VAL A 181 7.68 18.97 3.46
C VAL A 181 8.92 18.14 3.82
N MET A 182 9.73 17.74 2.84
CA MET A 182 10.96 17.00 3.09
C MET A 182 11.99 17.83 3.88
N ASP A 183 12.03 19.15 3.69
CA ASP A 183 12.89 20.05 4.48
C ASP A 183 12.45 20.13 5.94
N ILE A 184 11.17 19.96 6.25
CA ILE A 184 10.67 19.83 7.62
C ILE A 184 11.14 18.51 8.22
N PHE A 185 10.99 17.40 7.49
CA PHE A 185 11.45 16.08 7.94
C PHE A 185 12.95 16.03 8.24
N ARG A 186 13.78 16.71 7.44
CA ARG A 186 15.23 16.82 7.66
C ARG A 186 15.64 17.49 8.96
N ARG A 187 14.73 18.23 9.62
CA ARG A 187 14.98 18.81 10.95
C ARG A 187 15.05 17.74 12.04
N TYR A 188 14.38 16.62 11.83
CA TYR A 188 14.29 15.50 12.77
C TYR A 188 15.33 14.42 12.47
N ASP A 189 15.67 14.24 11.19
CA ASP A 189 16.76 13.34 10.75
C ASP A 189 17.41 13.93 9.49
N PRO A 190 18.63 14.52 9.60
CA PRO A 190 19.36 15.03 8.45
C PRO A 190 19.69 13.96 7.39
N ASN A 191 19.70 12.68 7.78
CA ASN A 191 19.98 11.52 6.93
C ASN A 191 18.71 10.80 6.48
N MET A 192 17.54 11.43 6.61
CA MET A 192 16.27 10.82 6.22
C MET A 192 16.31 10.22 4.80
N CYS A 193 15.65 9.08 4.64
CA CYS A 193 15.58 8.38 3.37
C CYS A 193 14.25 8.70 2.68
N ALA A 194 14.27 9.56 1.67
CA ALA A 194 13.10 9.80 0.82
C ALA A 194 12.83 8.56 -0.07
N ALA A 195 11.61 8.03 -0.01
CA ALA A 195 11.20 6.88 -0.82
C ALA A 195 10.43 7.29 -2.09
N SER A 196 9.69 8.40 -2.03
CA SER A 196 9.03 9.04 -3.18
C SER A 196 8.99 10.56 -2.99
N CYS A 197 8.24 11.28 -3.83
CA CYS A 197 7.97 12.70 -3.59
C CYS A 197 7.04 12.94 -2.38
N ASP A 198 6.31 11.94 -1.92
CA ASP A 198 5.30 12.05 -0.86
C ASP A 198 5.54 11.20 0.38
N GLU A 199 6.57 10.36 0.38
CA GLU A 199 6.86 9.49 1.51
C GLU A 199 8.37 9.35 1.79
N GLY A 200 8.69 9.07 3.05
CA GLY A 200 10.07 8.89 3.50
C GLY A 200 10.17 8.22 4.86
N TYR A 201 11.40 7.86 5.22
CA TYR A 201 11.76 7.26 6.50
C TYR A 201 12.70 8.18 7.28
N ILE A 202 12.42 8.31 8.57
CA ILE A 202 13.11 9.21 9.50
C ILE A 202 13.48 8.35 10.72
N ASN A 203 14.74 8.36 11.13
CA ASN A 203 15.14 7.77 12.41
C ASN A 203 15.15 8.87 13.49
N ILE A 204 14.12 8.88 14.34
CA ILE A 204 13.96 9.92 15.37
C ILE A 204 14.60 9.53 16.71
N THR A 205 15.32 8.42 16.79
CA THR A 205 15.89 7.90 18.06
C THR A 205 16.74 8.97 18.76
N ALA A 206 17.78 9.47 18.09
CA ALA A 206 18.67 10.50 18.64
C ALA A 206 17.93 11.82 18.90
N TYR A 207 17.03 12.22 17.99
CA TYR A 207 16.27 13.46 18.14
C TYR A 207 15.38 13.43 19.40
N CYS A 208 14.70 12.31 19.65
CA CYS A 208 13.87 12.11 20.84
C CYS A 208 14.71 12.15 22.13
N GLU A 209 15.88 11.51 22.14
CA GLU A 209 16.80 11.55 23.27
C GLU A 209 17.29 12.97 23.58
N ASP A 210 17.78 13.69 22.56
CA ASP A 210 18.32 15.04 22.70
C ASP A 210 17.27 16.06 23.18
N HIS A 211 16.02 15.87 22.77
CA HIS A 211 14.91 16.80 23.08
C HIS A 211 14.00 16.30 24.22
N GLN A 212 14.28 15.13 24.81
CA GLN A 212 13.49 14.52 25.88
C GLN A 212 12.01 14.36 25.50
N LEU A 213 11.75 13.93 24.26
CA LEU A 213 10.40 13.73 23.72
C LEU A 213 10.08 12.25 23.62
N THR A 214 8.83 11.88 23.90
CA THR A 214 8.32 10.59 23.45
C THR A 214 8.23 10.56 21.92
N ALA A 215 8.25 9.37 21.33
CA ALA A 215 8.13 9.21 19.88
C ALA A 215 6.82 9.81 19.33
N GLU A 216 5.72 9.65 20.06
CA GLU A 216 4.41 10.18 19.64
C GLU A 216 4.36 11.71 19.67
N GLU A 217 4.94 12.34 20.70
CA GLU A 217 5.06 13.80 20.78
C GLU A 217 5.93 14.36 19.66
N CYS A 218 7.08 13.73 19.39
CA CYS A 218 7.98 14.12 18.30
C CYS A 218 7.27 14.08 16.94
N VAL A 219 6.56 12.98 16.65
CA VAL A 219 5.81 12.82 15.39
C VAL A 219 4.59 13.74 15.32
N GLN A 220 3.91 13.99 16.43
CA GLN A 220 2.80 14.95 16.48
C GLN A 220 3.31 16.36 16.15
N GLN A 221 4.41 16.80 16.76
CA GLN A 221 5.04 18.09 16.44
C GLN A 221 5.47 18.17 14.97
N MET A 222 6.05 17.09 14.42
CA MET A 222 6.43 17.02 13.01
C MET A 222 5.22 17.21 12.08
N ARG A 223 4.11 16.51 12.37
CA ARG A 223 2.87 16.62 11.60
C ARG A 223 2.26 18.02 11.69
N GLU A 224 2.27 18.62 12.87
CA GLU A 224 1.82 20.00 13.09
C GLU A 224 2.68 21.02 12.34
N ALA A 225 4.00 20.84 12.32
CA ALA A 225 4.91 21.69 11.54
C ALA A 225 4.58 21.62 10.05
N VAL A 226 4.36 20.41 9.51
CA VAL A 226 3.94 20.26 8.10
C VAL A 226 2.62 20.98 7.84
N GLN A 227 1.60 20.78 8.69
CA GLN A 227 0.30 21.44 8.53
C GLN A 227 0.42 22.97 8.62
N LYS A 228 1.18 23.48 9.58
CA LYS A 228 1.36 24.92 9.80
C LYS A 228 2.09 25.60 8.64
N GLU A 229 3.15 24.98 8.14
CA GLU A 229 4.05 25.60 7.15
C GLU A 229 3.58 25.38 5.70
N THR A 230 2.84 24.30 5.44
CA THR A 230 2.45 23.90 4.07
C THR A 230 0.95 23.79 3.85
N ARG A 231 0.15 23.77 4.94
CA ARG A 231 -1.31 23.46 4.92
C ARG A 231 -1.65 22.06 4.39
N LEU A 232 -0.66 21.20 4.18
CA LEU A 232 -0.84 19.79 3.86
C LEU A 232 -0.86 18.97 5.15
N THR A 233 -1.48 17.79 5.10
CA THR A 233 -1.45 16.82 6.20
C THR A 233 -0.61 15.61 5.82
N VAL A 234 -0.01 15.00 6.84
CA VAL A 234 0.73 13.74 6.68
C VAL A 234 0.28 12.76 7.74
N SER A 235 0.25 11.49 7.35
CA SER A 235 0.08 10.38 8.26
C SER A 235 1.41 9.71 8.53
N ALA A 236 1.58 9.17 9.74
CA ALA A 236 2.85 8.64 10.20
C ALA A 236 2.69 7.30 10.92
N GLY A 237 3.65 6.41 10.72
CA GLY A 237 3.75 5.15 11.44
C GLY A 237 5.07 5.09 12.20
N ILE A 238 5.01 4.73 13.47
CA ILE A 238 6.15 4.69 14.39
C ILE A 238 6.38 3.23 14.77
N ALA A 239 7.57 2.70 14.53
CA ALA A 239 7.90 1.30 14.79
C ALA A 239 9.43 1.09 14.90
N PRO A 240 9.89 -0.10 15.33
CA PRO A 240 11.32 -0.36 15.47
C PRO A 240 12.08 -0.55 14.15
N ASN A 241 11.38 -0.71 13.02
CA ASN A 241 12.00 -0.83 11.69
C ASN A 241 11.12 -0.23 10.59
N LYS A 242 11.69 -0.04 9.40
CA LYS A 242 11.01 0.61 8.27
C LYS A 242 9.79 -0.16 7.78
N MET A 243 9.87 -1.49 7.69
CA MET A 243 8.74 -2.31 7.25
C MET A 243 7.51 -2.08 8.14
N LEU A 244 7.67 -2.22 9.46
CA LEU A 244 6.58 -2.02 10.41
C LEU A 244 6.10 -0.58 10.42
N ALA A 245 7.01 0.40 10.34
CA ALA A 245 6.65 1.81 10.30
C ALA A 245 5.78 2.14 9.08
N LYS A 246 6.11 1.59 7.90
CA LYS A 246 5.30 1.75 6.68
C LYS A 246 3.92 1.13 6.80
N ILE A 247 3.80 -0.04 7.43
CA ILE A 247 2.49 -0.66 7.66
C ILE A 247 1.66 0.21 8.62
N CYS A 248 2.30 0.73 9.68
CA CYS A 248 1.66 1.56 10.69
C CYS A 248 1.13 2.89 10.12
N SER A 249 1.86 3.53 9.20
CA SER A 249 1.46 4.84 8.67
C SER A 249 0.15 4.82 7.90
N ASP A 250 -0.24 3.66 7.36
CA ASP A 250 -1.49 3.49 6.63
C ASP A 250 -2.71 3.27 7.55
N LYS A 251 -2.48 2.92 8.83
CA LYS A 251 -3.52 2.42 9.75
C LYS A 251 -4.52 3.51 10.16
N ASN A 252 -4.01 4.71 10.41
CA ASN A 252 -4.79 5.88 10.85
C ASN A 252 -4.84 7.00 9.79
N LYS A 253 -4.77 6.65 8.50
CA LYS A 253 -4.95 7.63 7.41
C LYS A 253 -6.41 8.07 7.28
N PRO A 254 -6.69 9.35 6.92
CA PRO A 254 -5.75 10.46 6.78
C PRO A 254 -5.45 11.20 8.09
N ASN A 255 -4.38 12.00 8.09
CA ASN A 255 -3.99 12.93 9.13
C ASN A 255 -4.02 12.33 10.55
N GLY A 256 -3.49 11.11 10.65
CA GLY A 256 -3.33 10.40 11.91
C GLY A 256 -1.99 9.68 11.98
N GLN A 257 -1.61 9.27 13.18
CA GLN A 257 -0.42 8.49 13.43
C GLN A 257 -0.74 7.19 14.17
N PHE A 258 0.11 6.18 14.04
CA PHE A 258 0.00 4.93 14.80
C PHE A 258 1.40 4.49 15.25
N LYS A 259 1.54 4.20 16.55
CA LYS A 259 2.74 3.62 17.13
C LYS A 259 2.55 2.13 17.38
N LEU A 260 3.51 1.34 16.93
CA LEU A 260 3.69 -0.04 17.35
C LEU A 260 4.77 -0.08 18.42
N GLU A 261 4.43 -0.62 19.59
CA GLU A 261 5.41 -0.78 20.67
C GLU A 261 6.54 -1.73 20.24
N SER A 262 7.74 -1.45 20.75
CA SER A 262 8.97 -2.14 20.34
C SER A 262 9.22 -3.41 21.14
N ASP A 263 8.17 -4.05 21.67
CA ASP A 263 8.29 -5.34 22.36
C ASP A 263 7.99 -6.52 21.41
N PRO A 264 8.73 -7.64 21.50
CA PRO A 264 8.56 -8.76 20.58
C PRO A 264 7.16 -9.37 20.55
N ALA A 265 6.47 -9.42 21.70
CA ALA A 265 5.17 -10.06 21.82
C ALA A 265 4.09 -9.26 21.06
N THR A 266 4.04 -7.95 21.28
CA THR A 266 3.12 -7.03 20.58
C THR A 266 3.40 -7.01 19.09
N ILE A 267 4.67 -7.02 18.67
CA ILE A 267 5.03 -7.09 17.24
C ILE A 267 4.52 -8.39 16.63
N LYS A 268 4.70 -9.53 17.32
CA LYS A 268 4.21 -10.83 16.84
C LYS A 268 2.69 -10.84 16.71
N GLU A 269 1.98 -10.33 17.69
CA GLU A 269 0.51 -10.20 17.66
C GLU A 269 0.05 -9.29 16.53
N PHE A 270 0.68 -8.12 16.37
CA PHE A 270 0.38 -7.17 15.29
C PHE A 270 0.53 -7.80 13.90
N MET A 271 1.56 -8.64 13.72
CA MET A 271 1.83 -9.31 12.45
C MET A 271 0.89 -10.49 12.21
N HIS A 272 0.49 -11.23 13.24
CA HIS A 272 -0.38 -12.40 13.12
C HIS A 272 -1.67 -12.10 12.33
N ASP A 273 -2.34 -10.98 12.64
CA ASP A 273 -3.61 -10.62 12.01
C ASP A 273 -3.45 -9.82 10.70
N LEU A 274 -2.22 -9.52 10.30
CA LEU A 274 -1.94 -8.70 9.13
C LEU A 274 -2.08 -9.50 7.84
N SER A 275 -2.95 -9.03 6.94
CA SER A 275 -3.02 -9.54 5.57
C SER A 275 -1.66 -9.40 4.88
N ILE A 276 -1.21 -10.47 4.22
CA ILE A 276 0.08 -10.46 3.51
C ILE A 276 0.18 -9.37 2.45
N ARG A 277 -0.97 -8.91 1.91
CA ARG A 277 -1.05 -7.82 0.93
C ARG A 277 -0.64 -6.46 1.47
N LYS A 278 -0.61 -6.29 2.79
CA LYS A 278 -0.15 -5.08 3.47
C LYS A 278 1.36 -5.03 3.64
N LEU A 279 2.08 -6.14 3.43
CA LEU A 279 3.54 -6.13 3.46
C LEU A 279 4.10 -5.34 2.27
N PRO A 280 5.04 -4.41 2.50
CA PRO A 280 5.79 -3.75 1.44
C PRO A 280 6.45 -4.80 0.53
N GLY A 281 6.30 -4.64 -0.79
CA GLY A 281 6.82 -5.59 -1.79
C GLY A 281 5.85 -6.72 -2.18
N VAL A 282 4.79 -6.96 -1.41
CA VAL A 282 3.76 -7.96 -1.77
C VAL A 282 2.64 -7.33 -2.59
N GLY A 283 2.77 -7.37 -3.92
CA GLY A 283 1.73 -6.98 -4.85
C GLY A 283 0.70 -8.09 -5.12
N ARG A 284 -0.39 -7.76 -5.83
CA ARG A 284 -1.50 -8.69 -6.20
C ARG A 284 -1.06 -10.02 -6.84
N VAL A 285 0.09 -10.03 -7.52
CA VAL A 285 0.64 -11.24 -8.14
C VAL A 285 1.27 -12.15 -7.10
N ASN A 286 2.11 -11.59 -6.22
CA ASN A 286 2.74 -12.33 -5.14
C ASN A 286 1.71 -12.79 -4.10
N GLU A 287 0.74 -11.93 -3.77
CA GLU A 287 -0.41 -12.28 -2.94
C GLU A 287 -1.10 -13.55 -3.48
N ARG A 288 -1.52 -13.56 -4.75
CA ARG A 288 -2.18 -14.73 -5.35
C ARG A 288 -1.28 -15.97 -5.42
N LEU A 289 0.02 -15.80 -5.62
CA LEU A 289 0.98 -16.91 -5.60
C LEU A 289 1.06 -17.53 -4.20
N LEU A 290 1.15 -16.71 -3.16
CA LEU A 290 1.22 -17.13 -1.76
C LEU A 290 -0.11 -17.77 -1.32
N GLU A 291 -1.25 -17.17 -1.67
CA GLU A 291 -2.57 -17.75 -1.41
C GLU A 291 -2.74 -19.15 -2.04
N SER A 292 -2.11 -19.40 -3.19
CA SER A 292 -2.19 -20.71 -3.87
C SER A 292 -1.48 -21.84 -3.13
N ILE A 293 -0.60 -21.50 -2.19
CA ILE A 293 0.09 -22.43 -1.28
C ILE A 293 -0.38 -22.24 0.17
N ASP A 294 -1.63 -21.78 0.34
CA ASP A 294 -2.32 -21.60 1.62
C ASP A 294 -1.69 -20.59 2.58
N ILE A 295 -0.92 -19.64 2.03
CA ILE A 295 -0.35 -18.52 2.78
C ILE A 295 -1.24 -17.28 2.59
N LYS A 296 -1.95 -16.87 3.65
CA LYS A 296 -2.89 -15.73 3.64
C LYS A 296 -2.54 -14.61 4.62
N ALA A 297 -2.06 -14.97 5.81
CA ALA A 297 -1.60 -14.04 6.84
C ALA A 297 -0.08 -13.92 6.84
N SER A 298 0.44 -12.81 7.37
CA SER A 298 1.87 -12.53 7.37
C SER A 298 2.68 -13.52 8.21
N ILE A 299 2.04 -14.20 9.17
CA ILE A 299 2.63 -15.31 9.93
C ILE A 299 1.62 -16.46 10.00
N HIS A 300 1.62 -17.33 8.98
CA HIS A 300 1.55 -18.75 9.30
C HIS A 300 2.97 -19.14 9.75
N GLU A 301 3.11 -20.08 10.69
CA GLU A 301 4.38 -20.55 11.28
C GLU A 301 5.47 -21.00 10.27
N ALA A 302 5.24 -20.85 8.96
CA ALA A 302 6.08 -21.24 7.85
C ALA A 302 6.69 -20.07 7.02
N ILE A 303 6.51 -18.77 7.36
CA ILE A 303 7.07 -17.68 6.53
C ILE A 303 8.33 -17.06 7.13
N LEU A 304 9.35 -17.18 6.30
CA LEU A 304 10.76 -16.94 6.51
C LEU A 304 11.19 -15.49 6.83
N PRO A 305 12.44 -15.33 7.28
CA PRO A 305 12.95 -14.15 7.98
C PRO A 305 13.56 -13.03 7.12
N GLU A 306 13.49 -13.10 5.79
CA GLU A 306 14.16 -12.10 4.92
C GLU A 306 13.41 -10.77 4.81
N PHE A 307 12.15 -10.70 5.24
CA PHE A 307 11.35 -9.46 5.17
C PHE A 307 11.55 -8.53 6.38
N ILE A 308 12.26 -8.97 7.42
CA ILE A 308 12.37 -8.21 8.70
C ILE A 308 13.57 -7.24 8.71
N LEU A 309 14.49 -7.28 7.73
CA LEU A 309 15.80 -6.61 7.83
C LEU A 309 16.05 -5.42 6.87
N SER A 310 15.05 -4.64 6.46
CA SER A 310 15.31 -3.38 5.70
C SER A 310 14.52 -2.17 6.18
#